data_AF-A0A496SKQ9-F1
#
_entry.id   AF-A0A496SKQ9-F1
#
_cell.length_a   1.000
_cell.length_b   1.000
_cell.length_c   1.000
_cell.angle_alpha   90.00
_cell.angle_beta   90.00
_cell.angle_gamma   90.00
#
_symmetry.space_group_name_H-M   'P 1'
#
loop_
_entity.id
_entity.type
_entity.pdbx_description
1 polymer ?
#
loop_
_entity_poly.entity_id
_entity_poly.type
_entity_poly.pdbx_seq_one_letter_code
_entity_poly.pdbx_strand_id
1 'polypeptide(L)'
;MVTKEGILVIRAQDIQRGIGKTSVPYDFLLKIGSGATLSLYIRGLGFLPYKQVKDFAYECLDIQYSVFDEIIHILEEIRFVEVVKKGGEKYINPKVPYFEDLYNEIGNYAKEMNKFDEREQITLEIVNRLSLAPCYKEKLLGLTDDKRLIEWIISLGKEASYIDTAKEEIVYSPIYFMEQPQNLNELLGRYREEVIAETIKKVREKEGLPIDLLDTIEKNPRIRNMIKALLSKKILQPYCIEGKLFTFTPIYSTDRIQIIDRKLYEKAVALVSAVRYGQHFAQWKIASPSILLQSLKIKGYIRPNTHAKLQYGRPELTGVIHLKDVGNGYHETHLIDNPDNRKIVDIALQLLGYGEIFQDRGVDEKLKLSLAKGQFKDILPSYKVTESVSIDKESRRKVENMLIFGVK
;
A
#
# COMPACT_ATOMS: atom_id res chain seq x y z
N MET A 1 13.41 8.35 2.94
CA MET A 1 13.47 6.88 3.08
C MET A 1 12.83 6.62 4.42
N VAL A 2 11.79 5.79 4.45
CA VAL A 2 11.03 5.58 5.67
C VAL A 2 11.91 4.86 6.69
N THR A 3 12.00 5.44 7.89
CA THR A 3 12.78 4.90 9.00
C THR A 3 12.09 3.66 9.58
N LYS A 4 12.77 2.94 10.48
CA LYS A 4 12.15 1.84 11.22
C LYS A 4 10.90 2.34 11.97
N GLU A 5 10.97 3.54 12.52
CA GLU A 5 9.90 4.22 13.20
C GLU A 5 8.74 4.55 12.26
N GLY A 6 9.01 5.02 11.04
CA GLY A 6 7.96 5.26 10.05
C GLY A 6 7.26 3.97 9.60
N ILE A 7 8.00 2.86 9.47
CA ILE A 7 7.40 1.54 9.18
C ILE A 7 6.44 1.13 10.28
N LEU A 8 6.79 1.37 11.55
CA LEU A 8 5.91 1.08 12.68
C LEU A 8 4.57 1.83 12.55
N VAL A 9 4.58 3.10 12.15
CA VAL A 9 3.35 3.88 11.95
C VAL A 9 2.48 3.29 10.84
N ILE A 10 3.08 2.77 9.76
CA ILE A 10 2.33 2.09 8.70
C ILE A 10 1.66 0.83 9.25
N ARG A 11 2.36 0.05 10.08
CA ARG A 11 1.77 -1.13 10.74
C ARG A 11 0.64 -0.74 11.69
N ALA A 12 0.83 0.32 12.48
CA ALA A 12 -0.22 0.87 13.34
C ALA A 12 -1.44 1.33 12.53
N GLN A 13 -1.23 1.94 11.37
CA GLN A 13 -2.29 2.33 10.44
C GLN A 13 -3.05 1.10 9.91
N ASP A 14 -2.34 0.08 9.43
CA ASP A 14 -2.95 -1.15 8.91
C ASP A 14 -3.81 -1.82 9.99
N ILE A 15 -3.29 -1.92 11.22
CA ILE A 15 -3.99 -2.48 12.39
C ILE A 15 -5.23 -1.64 12.74
N GLN A 16 -5.09 -0.31 12.84
CA GLN A 16 -6.21 0.59 13.15
C GLN A 16 -7.35 0.44 12.14
N ARG A 17 -7.02 0.37 10.86
CA ARG A 17 -8.03 0.22 9.79
C ARG A 17 -8.69 -1.15 9.79
N GLY A 18 -7.95 -2.20 10.13
CA GLY A 18 -8.51 -3.54 10.27
C GLY A 18 -9.49 -3.66 11.44
N ILE A 19 -9.15 -3.05 12.58
CA ILE A 19 -9.95 -3.07 13.82
C ILE A 19 -11.20 -2.21 13.68
N GLY A 20 -11.08 -1.05 13.02
CA GLY A 20 -12.15 -0.08 12.88
C GLY A 20 -12.63 0.40 14.25
N LYS A 21 -13.96 0.39 14.47
CA LYS A 21 -14.60 0.85 15.71
C LYS A 21 -14.65 -0.21 16.82
N THR A 22 -14.14 -1.41 16.56
CA THR A 22 -14.19 -2.53 17.50
C THR A 22 -13.41 -2.16 18.77
N SER A 23 -14.05 -2.31 19.93
CA SER A 23 -13.41 -2.03 21.21
C SER A 23 -12.38 -3.11 21.51
N VAL A 24 -11.11 -2.72 21.57
CA VAL A 24 -9.97 -3.59 21.88
C VAL A 24 -9.11 -2.90 22.95
N PRO A 25 -8.33 -3.65 23.74
CA PRO A 25 -7.42 -3.10 24.74
C PRO A 25 -6.12 -2.56 24.10
N TYR A 26 -6.24 -1.77 23.03
CA TYR A 26 -5.17 -0.98 22.45
C TYR A 26 -5.51 0.49 22.63
N ASP A 27 -4.51 1.32 22.91
CA ASP A 27 -4.68 2.76 23.13
C ASP A 27 -3.74 3.57 22.24
N PHE A 28 -2.44 3.56 22.54
CA PHE A 28 -1.46 4.38 21.84
C PHE A 28 -1.28 3.95 20.38
N LEU A 29 -1.34 2.64 20.10
CA LEU A 29 -1.32 2.09 18.74
C LEU A 29 -2.45 2.63 17.88
N LEU A 30 -3.68 2.62 18.40
CA LEU A 30 -4.83 3.13 17.67
C LEU A 30 -4.74 4.64 17.45
N LYS A 31 -4.23 5.41 18.42
CA LYS A 31 -4.00 6.86 18.28
C LYS A 31 -2.98 7.17 17.18
N ILE A 32 -1.85 6.45 17.16
CA ILE A 32 -0.81 6.61 16.12
C ILE A 32 -1.33 6.24 14.73
N GLY A 33 -1.99 5.08 14.59
CA GLY A 33 -2.60 4.67 13.33
C GLY A 33 -3.68 5.64 12.84
N SER A 34 -4.53 6.11 13.75
CA SER A 34 -5.59 7.10 13.45
C SER A 34 -5.02 8.45 13.05
N GLY A 35 -3.95 8.91 13.72
CA GLY A 35 -3.25 10.14 13.39
C GLY A 35 -2.65 10.10 11.98
N ALA A 36 -2.05 8.97 11.60
CA ALA A 36 -1.55 8.77 10.23
C ALA A 36 -2.68 8.78 9.20
N THR A 37 -3.77 8.03 9.44
CA THR A 37 -4.94 8.01 8.56
C THR A 37 -5.54 9.40 8.41
N LEU A 38 -5.85 10.09 9.50
CA LEU A 38 -6.46 11.42 9.47
C LEU A 38 -5.58 12.43 8.74
N SER A 39 -4.26 12.41 8.99
CA SER A 39 -3.28 13.29 8.34
C SER A 39 -3.34 13.18 6.82
N LEU A 40 -3.45 11.96 6.27
CA LEU A 40 -3.55 11.76 4.82
C LEU A 40 -4.81 12.38 4.21
N TYR A 41 -5.95 12.29 4.92
CA TYR A 41 -7.23 12.86 4.47
C TYR A 41 -7.26 14.39 4.56
N ILE A 42 -6.72 14.99 5.62
CA ILE A 42 -6.74 16.46 5.78
C ILE A 42 -5.61 17.16 5.02
N ARG A 43 -4.57 16.43 4.60
CA ARG A 43 -3.43 16.99 3.86
C ARG A 43 -3.87 17.74 2.61
N GLY A 44 -3.46 19.00 2.50
CA GLY A 44 -3.77 19.83 1.34
C GLY A 44 -5.12 20.53 1.36
N LEU A 45 -5.93 20.27 2.39
CA LEU A 45 -7.18 20.97 2.59
C LEU A 45 -6.91 22.29 3.29
N GLY A 46 -7.81 23.27 3.07
CA GLY A 46 -7.77 24.56 3.78
C GLY A 46 -8.26 24.44 5.22
N PHE A 47 -8.68 25.56 5.81
CA PHE A 47 -9.30 25.56 7.14
C PHE A 47 -10.57 24.70 7.17
N LEU A 48 -10.64 23.76 8.10
CA LEU A 48 -11.77 22.86 8.28
C LEU A 48 -12.43 23.11 9.64
N PRO A 49 -13.77 23.19 9.74
CA PRO A 49 -14.45 23.24 11.02
C PRO A 49 -14.11 22.00 11.87
N TYR A 50 -13.73 22.20 13.13
CA TYR A 50 -13.29 21.11 14.02
C TYR A 50 -14.34 20.00 14.15
N LYS A 51 -15.61 20.38 14.31
CA LYS A 51 -16.74 19.44 14.40
C LYS A 51 -16.89 18.61 13.12
N GLN A 52 -16.69 19.22 11.96
CA GLN A 52 -16.79 18.52 10.67
C GLN A 52 -15.71 17.46 10.52
N VAL A 53 -14.47 17.76 10.91
CA VAL A 53 -13.37 16.78 10.89
C VAL A 53 -13.63 15.68 11.92
N LYS A 54 -14.16 16.02 13.09
CA LYS A 54 -14.53 15.06 14.14
C LYS A 54 -15.62 14.09 13.69
N ASP A 55 -16.70 14.61 13.09
CA ASP A 55 -17.77 13.80 12.50
C ASP A 55 -17.24 12.90 11.37
N PHE A 56 -16.39 13.43 10.49
CA PHE A 56 -15.77 12.68 9.40
C PHE A 56 -14.87 11.54 9.89
N ALA A 57 -14.01 11.84 10.86
CA ALA A 57 -13.14 10.86 11.51
C ALA A 57 -13.96 9.69 12.07
N TYR A 58 -15.08 9.97 12.73
CA TYR A 58 -15.97 8.94 13.24
C TYR A 58 -16.70 8.18 12.13
N GLU A 59 -17.35 8.87 11.19
CA GLU A 59 -18.23 8.23 10.21
C GLU A 59 -17.47 7.46 9.13
N CYS A 60 -16.28 7.93 8.75
CA CYS A 60 -15.59 7.48 7.54
C CYS A 60 -14.21 6.86 7.80
N LEU A 61 -13.56 7.17 8.92
CA LEU A 61 -12.21 6.67 9.24
C LEU A 61 -12.18 5.70 10.44
N ASP A 62 -13.35 5.40 11.01
CA ASP A 62 -13.53 4.56 12.18
C ASP A 62 -12.78 5.04 13.45
N ILE A 63 -12.56 6.36 13.56
CA ILE A 63 -11.91 6.98 14.71
C ILE A 63 -12.98 7.37 15.74
N GLN A 64 -12.90 6.82 16.95
CA GLN A 64 -13.89 7.12 17.99
C GLN A 64 -13.86 8.59 18.44
N TYR A 65 -15.03 9.14 18.78
CA TYR A 65 -15.14 10.53 19.25
C TYR A 65 -14.34 10.84 20.51
N SER A 66 -14.19 9.85 21.39
CA SER A 66 -13.46 9.94 22.66
C SER A 66 -11.97 10.18 22.46
N VAL A 67 -11.37 9.57 21.43
CA VAL A 67 -9.93 9.66 21.16
C VAL A 67 -9.57 10.77 20.16
N PHE A 68 -10.55 11.35 19.47
CA PHE A 68 -10.31 12.36 18.44
C PHE A 68 -9.51 13.56 18.94
N ASP A 69 -9.84 14.07 20.12
CA ASP A 69 -9.19 15.27 20.66
C ASP A 69 -7.72 14.98 21.02
N GLU A 70 -7.41 13.77 21.50
CA GLU A 70 -6.03 13.33 21.74
C GLU A 70 -5.25 13.15 20.43
N ILE A 71 -5.90 12.63 19.37
CA ILE A 71 -5.28 12.52 18.05
C ILE A 71 -4.93 13.90 17.51
N ILE A 72 -5.85 14.88 17.61
CA ILE A 72 -5.55 16.25 17.20
C ILE A 72 -4.40 16.83 18.03
N HIS A 73 -4.33 16.56 19.33
CA HIS A 73 -3.21 17.01 20.15
C HIS A 73 -1.86 16.44 19.68
N ILE A 74 -1.80 15.14 19.38
CA ILE A 74 -0.62 14.51 18.77
C ILE A 74 -0.23 15.21 17.48
N LEU A 75 -1.20 15.48 16.60
CA LEU A 75 -0.95 16.15 15.32
C LEU A 75 -0.54 17.62 15.49
N GLU A 76 -0.99 18.32 16.54
CA GLU A 76 -0.54 19.67 16.89
C GLU A 76 0.90 19.66 17.40
N GLU A 77 1.28 18.69 18.25
CA GLU A 77 2.65 18.56 18.78
C GLU A 77 3.68 18.38 17.66
N ILE A 78 3.39 17.54 16.67
CA ILE A 78 4.23 17.36 15.48
C ILE A 78 3.99 18.43 14.39
N ARG A 79 3.19 19.46 14.68
CA ARG A 79 2.89 20.61 13.79
C ARG A 79 2.22 20.24 12.47
N PHE A 80 1.55 19.10 12.41
CA PHE A 80 0.76 18.67 11.26
C PHE A 80 -0.59 19.36 11.19
N VAL A 81 -1.07 19.86 12.32
CA VAL A 81 -2.25 20.71 12.38
C VAL A 81 -2.02 21.88 13.33
N GLU A 82 -2.82 22.91 13.17
CA GLU A 82 -2.95 24.01 14.12
C GLU A 82 -4.43 24.23 14.39
N VAL A 83 -4.84 24.18 15.66
CA VAL A 83 -6.22 24.48 16.05
C VAL A 83 -6.36 25.98 16.30
N VAL A 84 -7.08 26.65 15.41
CA VAL A 84 -7.38 28.08 15.56
C VAL A 84 -8.79 28.29 16.09
N LYS A 85 -8.99 29.34 16.87
CA LYS A 85 -10.31 29.81 17.29
C LYS A 85 -10.67 31.08 16.52
N LYS A 86 -11.83 31.09 15.88
CA LYS A 86 -12.39 32.28 15.24
C LYS A 86 -13.77 32.54 15.84
N GLY A 87 -13.84 33.53 16.74
CA GLY A 87 -15.02 33.71 17.60
C GLY A 87 -15.18 32.56 18.59
N GLY A 88 -16.35 31.92 18.62
CA GLY A 88 -16.67 30.77 19.48
C GLY A 88 -16.36 29.40 18.86
N GLU A 89 -15.97 29.34 17.59
CA GLU A 89 -15.77 28.09 16.85
C GLU A 89 -14.28 27.74 16.71
N LYS A 90 -14.00 26.43 16.74
CA LYS A 90 -12.67 25.86 16.49
C LYS A 90 -12.54 25.41 15.04
N TYR A 91 -11.39 25.66 14.44
CA TYR A 91 -11.01 25.21 13.11
C TYR A 91 -9.67 24.51 13.16
N ILE A 92 -9.49 23.52 12.29
CA ILE A 92 -8.23 22.81 12.06
C ILE A 92 -7.61 23.40 10.80
N ASN A 93 -6.37 23.87 10.91
CA ASN A 93 -5.53 24.29 9.79
C ASN A 93 -4.51 23.18 9.49
N PRO A 94 -4.71 22.35 8.44
CA PRO A 94 -3.78 21.28 8.10
C PRO A 94 -2.46 21.82 7.56
N LYS A 95 -1.34 21.36 8.14
CA LYS A 95 0.04 21.66 7.73
C LYS A 95 0.83 20.39 7.38
N VAL A 96 0.12 19.31 7.10
CA VAL A 96 0.69 17.99 6.81
C VAL A 96 1.61 18.06 5.56
N PRO A 97 2.86 17.58 5.63
CA PRO A 97 3.80 17.68 4.51
C PRO A 97 3.46 16.74 3.34
N TYR A 98 3.85 17.16 2.13
CA TYR A 98 3.71 16.38 0.90
C TYR A 98 4.98 15.61 0.52
N PHE A 99 6.14 16.20 0.77
CA PHE A 99 7.44 15.72 0.29
C PHE A 99 8.32 15.10 1.39
N GLU A 100 7.93 15.29 2.65
CA GLU A 100 8.54 14.63 3.80
C GLU A 100 7.77 13.36 4.14
N ASP A 101 8.46 12.38 4.70
CA ASP A 101 7.88 11.11 5.13
C ASP A 101 7.00 11.38 6.37
N LEU A 102 5.72 11.72 6.16
CA LEU A 102 4.66 11.85 7.19
C LEU A 102 4.78 10.79 8.29
N TYR A 103 5.05 9.55 7.88
CA TYR A 103 5.21 8.41 8.77
C TYR A 103 6.44 8.53 9.67
N ASN A 104 7.56 9.09 9.19
CA ASN A 104 8.76 9.26 9.99
C ASN A 104 8.53 10.25 11.13
N GLU A 105 7.84 11.37 10.89
CA GLU A 105 7.57 12.36 11.95
C GLU A 105 6.64 11.79 13.03
N ILE A 106 5.55 11.12 12.64
CA ILE A 106 4.66 10.43 13.59
C ILE A 106 5.44 9.31 14.32
N GLY A 107 6.33 8.63 13.62
CA GLY A 107 7.14 7.54 14.18
C GLY A 107 8.17 8.04 15.20
N ASN A 108 8.82 9.18 14.91
CA ASN A 108 9.73 9.85 15.82
C ASN A 108 8.99 10.27 17.09
N TYR A 109 7.82 10.89 16.96
CA TYR A 109 6.95 11.21 18.08
C TYR A 109 6.59 9.96 18.90
N ALA A 110 6.15 8.88 18.24
CA ALA A 110 5.78 7.65 18.92
C ALA A 110 6.95 7.03 19.71
N LYS A 111 8.16 7.11 19.16
CA LYS A 111 9.40 6.67 19.81
C LYS A 111 9.78 7.54 20.99
N GLU A 112 9.67 8.86 20.86
CA GLU A 112 9.98 9.82 21.93
C GLU A 112 9.04 9.66 23.12
N MET A 113 7.75 9.46 22.85
CA MET A 113 6.74 9.23 23.88
C MET A 113 6.90 7.86 24.55
N ASN A 114 7.30 6.83 23.79
CA ASN A 114 7.52 5.46 24.25
C ASN A 114 6.35 4.91 25.10
N LYS A 115 5.11 5.12 24.62
CA LYS A 115 3.87 4.78 25.35
C LYS A 115 3.22 3.46 24.91
N PHE A 116 3.80 2.72 23.97
CA PHE A 116 3.24 1.43 23.57
C PHE A 116 3.33 0.43 24.72
N ASP A 117 2.21 -0.19 25.06
CA ASP A 117 2.21 -1.28 26.03
C ASP A 117 2.76 -2.58 25.42
N GLU A 118 2.94 -3.62 26.24
CA GLU A 118 3.48 -4.91 25.77
C GLU A 118 2.65 -5.51 24.63
N ARG A 119 1.31 -5.43 24.71
CA ARG A 119 0.42 -6.02 23.70
C ARG A 119 0.56 -5.30 22.38
N GLU A 120 0.62 -3.98 22.41
CA GLU A 120 0.82 -3.14 21.24
C GLU A 120 2.19 -3.37 20.61
N GLN A 121 3.25 -3.44 21.42
CA GLN A 121 4.61 -3.72 20.95
C GLN A 121 4.71 -5.08 20.25
N ILE A 122 4.18 -6.13 20.87
CA ILE A 122 4.17 -7.48 20.30
C ILE A 122 3.32 -7.52 19.02
N THR A 123 2.16 -6.86 19.00
CA THR A 123 1.31 -6.81 17.81
C THR A 123 2.03 -6.13 16.65
N LEU A 124 2.66 -4.98 16.89
CA LEU A 124 3.44 -4.27 15.88
C LEU A 124 4.61 -5.12 15.36
N GLU A 125 5.32 -5.82 16.25
CA GLU A 125 6.41 -6.72 15.88
C GLU A 125 5.92 -7.89 15.01
N ILE A 126 4.80 -8.52 15.39
CA ILE A 126 4.19 -9.61 14.61
C ILE A 126 3.82 -9.10 13.22
N VAL A 127 3.04 -8.02 13.10
CA VAL A 127 2.59 -7.51 11.80
C VAL A 127 3.78 -7.06 10.95
N ASN A 128 4.82 -6.48 11.57
CA ASN A 128 6.05 -6.13 10.87
C ASN A 128 6.77 -7.36 10.30
N ARG A 129 6.93 -8.44 11.08
CA ARG A 129 7.50 -9.72 10.60
C ARG A 129 6.69 -10.31 9.46
N LEU A 130 5.37 -10.35 9.63
CA LEU A 130 4.43 -10.91 8.66
C LEU A 130 4.33 -10.06 7.38
N SER A 131 4.83 -8.82 7.39
CA SER A 131 4.97 -8.00 6.17
C SER A 131 6.14 -8.42 5.28
N LEU A 132 7.05 -9.28 5.79
CA LEU A 132 8.24 -9.75 5.09
C LEU A 132 8.21 -11.26 4.84
N ALA A 133 7.66 -12.05 5.76
CA ALA A 133 7.51 -13.49 5.57
C ALA A 133 6.38 -14.06 6.42
N PRO A 134 5.65 -15.09 5.93
CA PRO A 134 4.85 -15.93 6.80
C PRO A 134 5.75 -16.68 7.78
N CYS A 135 5.22 -17.08 8.94
CA CYS A 135 5.98 -17.84 9.92
C CYS A 135 5.14 -18.88 10.65
N TYR A 136 5.79 -19.85 11.26
CA TYR A 136 5.14 -20.79 12.17
C TYR A 136 4.66 -20.09 13.44
N LYS A 137 3.46 -20.46 13.93
CA LYS A 137 2.85 -19.91 15.16
C LYS A 137 3.80 -20.09 16.36
N GLU A 138 4.53 -21.21 16.42
CA GLU A 138 5.49 -21.54 17.47
C GLU A 138 6.58 -20.48 17.61
N LYS A 139 7.02 -19.86 16.51
CA LYS A 139 8.02 -18.78 16.56
C LYS A 139 7.46 -17.49 17.15
N LEU A 140 6.16 -17.23 16.97
CA LEU A 140 5.51 -16.09 17.59
C LEU A 140 5.32 -16.30 19.10
N LEU A 141 5.11 -17.55 19.53
CA LEU A 141 5.04 -17.89 20.95
C LEU A 141 6.35 -17.60 21.70
N GLY A 142 7.48 -17.45 21.02
CA GLY A 142 8.76 -17.06 21.63
C GLY A 142 8.92 -15.55 21.86
N LEU A 143 7.94 -14.73 21.49
CA LEU A 143 8.00 -13.26 21.68
C LEU A 143 7.68 -12.81 23.10
N THR A 144 6.95 -13.62 23.86
CA THR A 144 6.53 -13.33 25.24
C THR A 144 6.30 -14.65 25.98
N ASP A 145 6.41 -14.62 27.31
CA ASP A 145 6.07 -15.76 28.15
C ASP A 145 4.55 -16.00 28.20
N ASP A 146 3.73 -14.97 27.92
CA ASP A 146 2.28 -15.09 27.85
C ASP A 146 1.82 -15.61 26.49
N LYS A 147 1.78 -16.93 26.34
CA LYS A 147 1.28 -17.59 25.13
C LYS A 147 -0.17 -17.22 24.78
N ARG A 148 -1.00 -16.90 25.77
CA ARG A 148 -2.41 -16.52 25.53
C ARG A 148 -2.50 -15.17 24.85
N LEU A 149 -1.56 -14.27 25.13
CA LEU A 149 -1.47 -12.98 24.45
C LEU A 149 -1.25 -13.17 22.95
N ILE A 150 -0.35 -14.08 22.54
CA ILE A 150 -0.10 -14.36 21.11
C ILE A 150 -1.34 -14.95 20.43
N GLU A 151 -2.03 -15.87 21.08
CA GLU A 151 -3.27 -16.46 20.54
C GLU A 151 -4.37 -15.41 20.39
N TRP A 152 -4.50 -14.53 21.37
CA TRP A 152 -5.42 -13.40 21.33
C TRP A 152 -5.07 -12.43 20.19
N ILE A 153 -3.79 -12.07 20.01
CA ILE A 153 -3.34 -11.20 18.91
C ILE A 153 -3.65 -11.82 17.54
N ILE A 154 -3.41 -13.12 17.37
CA ILE A 154 -3.73 -13.84 16.13
C ILE A 154 -5.25 -13.84 15.88
N SER A 155 -6.06 -14.13 16.91
CA SER A 155 -7.52 -14.12 16.81
C SER A 155 -8.05 -12.74 16.43
N LEU A 156 -7.60 -11.70 17.12
CA LEU A 156 -7.98 -10.32 16.83
C LEU A 156 -7.53 -9.93 15.41
N GLY A 157 -6.31 -10.28 15.01
CA GLY A 157 -5.79 -9.96 13.69
C GLY A 157 -6.52 -10.65 12.54
N LYS A 158 -7.05 -11.86 12.77
CA LYS A 158 -7.97 -12.55 11.85
C LYS A 158 -9.27 -11.79 11.67
N GLU A 159 -9.92 -11.47 12.79
CA GLU A 159 -11.18 -10.70 12.77
C GLU A 159 -10.98 -9.35 12.08
N ALA A 160 -9.84 -8.69 12.32
CA ALA A 160 -9.47 -7.42 11.75
C ALA A 160 -8.79 -7.51 10.37
N SER A 161 -8.65 -8.71 9.79
CA SER A 161 -8.09 -8.94 8.45
C SER A 161 -6.66 -8.42 8.21
N TYR A 162 -5.82 -8.29 9.24
CA TYR A 162 -4.39 -7.96 9.11
C TYR A 162 -3.45 -9.15 9.41
N ILE A 163 -3.97 -10.22 10.02
CA ILE A 163 -3.33 -11.53 10.21
C ILE A 163 -4.30 -12.61 9.71
N ASP A 164 -3.78 -13.70 9.17
CA ASP A 164 -4.55 -14.91 8.93
C ASP A 164 -3.66 -16.15 9.14
N THR A 165 -4.25 -17.35 9.11
CA THR A 165 -3.52 -18.61 9.27
C THR A 165 -3.81 -19.61 8.16
N ALA A 166 -2.76 -20.23 7.61
CA ALA A 166 -2.88 -21.37 6.73
C ALA A 166 -2.65 -22.67 7.53
N LYS A 167 -3.61 -23.60 7.46
CA LYS A 167 -3.59 -24.88 8.23
C LYS A 167 -3.39 -24.71 9.75
N GLU A 168 -3.85 -23.59 10.29
CA GLU A 168 -3.78 -23.24 11.73
C GLU A 168 -2.36 -23.06 12.34
N GLU A 169 -1.31 -23.54 11.67
CA GLU A 169 0.08 -23.47 12.15
C GLU A 169 0.87 -22.31 11.53
N ILE A 170 0.58 -21.92 10.29
CA ILE A 170 1.33 -20.86 9.60
C ILE A 170 0.55 -19.57 9.71
N VAL A 171 1.18 -18.56 10.29
CA VAL A 171 0.65 -17.21 10.42
C VAL A 171 1.19 -16.35 9.27
N TYR A 172 0.33 -15.57 8.63
CA TYR A 172 0.69 -14.68 7.53
C TYR A 172 -0.13 -13.40 7.59
N SER A 173 0.29 -12.35 6.88
CA SER A 173 -0.54 -11.16 6.69
C SER A 173 -1.24 -11.24 5.32
N PRO A 174 -2.58 -11.24 5.25
CA PRO A 174 -3.31 -11.26 3.99
C PRO A 174 -3.02 -10.00 3.15
N ILE A 175 -2.61 -8.89 3.76
CA ILE A 175 -2.14 -7.68 3.07
C ILE A 175 -0.98 -7.97 2.10
N TYR A 176 -0.12 -8.93 2.43
CA TYR A 176 1.13 -9.19 1.71
C TYR A 176 1.16 -10.57 1.03
N PHE A 177 0.31 -11.52 1.42
CA PHE A 177 0.38 -12.92 0.98
C PHE A 177 -0.97 -13.54 0.57
N MET A 178 -1.99 -12.72 0.23
CA MET A 178 -3.38 -13.14 0.01
C MET A 178 -3.61 -14.22 -1.06
N GLU A 179 -2.90 -14.16 -2.20
CA GLU A 179 -3.35 -14.91 -3.39
C GLU A 179 -3.11 -16.43 -3.32
N GLN A 180 -2.19 -16.92 -2.48
CA GLN A 180 -1.81 -18.35 -2.46
C GLN A 180 -1.40 -18.87 -1.06
N PRO A 181 -2.28 -18.81 -0.04
CA PRO A 181 -1.95 -19.27 1.31
C PRO A 181 -1.53 -20.74 1.39
N GLN A 182 -2.07 -21.60 0.52
CA GLN A 182 -1.69 -23.00 0.39
C GLN A 182 -0.21 -23.22 0.06
N ASN A 183 0.40 -22.31 -0.70
CA ASN A 183 1.81 -22.42 -1.13
C ASN A 183 2.80 -22.03 -0.02
N LEU A 184 2.33 -21.35 1.02
CA LEU A 184 3.20 -20.88 2.12
C LEU A 184 3.80 -22.05 2.90
N ASN A 185 3.04 -23.14 3.06
CA ASN A 185 3.51 -24.38 3.69
C ASN A 185 4.71 -24.98 2.97
N GLU A 186 4.63 -25.12 1.65
CA GLU A 186 5.70 -25.68 0.85
C GLU A 186 6.94 -24.78 0.86
N LEU A 187 6.71 -23.45 0.83
CA LEU A 187 7.78 -22.47 0.91
C LEU A 187 8.55 -22.58 2.24
N LEU A 188 7.84 -22.63 3.36
CA LEU A 188 8.41 -22.71 4.71
C LEU A 188 9.04 -24.08 5.01
N GLY A 189 8.48 -25.16 4.45
CA GLY A 189 9.09 -26.48 4.55
C GLY A 189 10.41 -26.61 3.77
N ARG A 190 10.57 -25.83 2.68
CA ARG A 190 11.77 -25.86 1.84
C ARG A 190 12.82 -24.82 2.23
N TYR A 191 12.38 -23.70 2.79
CA TYR A 191 13.24 -22.56 3.07
C TYR A 191 12.95 -21.95 4.44
N ARG A 192 14.02 -21.47 5.07
CA ARG A 192 13.90 -20.73 6.33
C ARG A 192 13.23 -19.38 6.11
N GLU A 193 12.39 -18.99 7.06
CA GLU A 193 11.72 -17.68 7.12
C GLU A 193 12.67 -16.50 6.92
N GLU A 194 13.86 -16.56 7.51
CA GLU A 194 14.83 -15.48 7.41
C GLU A 194 15.29 -15.24 5.95
N VAL A 195 15.37 -16.30 5.15
CA VAL A 195 15.73 -16.23 3.72
C VAL A 195 14.56 -15.65 2.91
N ILE A 196 13.33 -15.99 3.26
CA ILE A 196 12.12 -15.43 2.63
C ILE A 196 12.07 -13.93 2.91
N ALA A 197 12.20 -13.54 4.17
CA ALA A 197 12.18 -12.15 4.60
C ALA A 197 13.29 -11.31 3.95
N GLU A 198 14.54 -11.82 3.93
CA GLU A 198 15.65 -11.15 3.23
C GLU A 198 15.35 -10.99 1.74
N THR A 199 14.76 -12.01 1.11
CA THR A 199 14.43 -11.97 -0.32
C THR A 199 13.34 -10.95 -0.63
N ILE A 200 12.24 -10.95 0.11
CA ILE A 200 11.15 -9.98 -0.06
C ILE A 200 11.68 -8.56 0.15
N LYS A 201 12.50 -8.34 1.19
CA LYS A 201 13.13 -7.04 1.45
C LYS A 201 13.97 -6.58 0.24
N LYS A 202 14.80 -7.45 -0.32
CA LYS A 202 15.63 -7.11 -1.49
C LYS A 202 14.84 -6.82 -2.76
N VAL A 203 13.74 -7.54 -2.99
CA VAL A 203 12.83 -7.25 -4.11
C VAL A 203 12.17 -5.89 -3.90
N ARG A 204 11.70 -5.61 -2.67
CA ARG A 204 11.10 -4.33 -2.30
C ARG A 204 12.04 -3.16 -2.51
N GLU A 205 13.31 -3.29 -2.09
CA GLU A 205 14.35 -2.26 -2.30
C GLU A 205 14.60 -1.94 -3.79
N LYS A 206 14.22 -2.86 -4.70
CA LYS A 206 14.46 -2.75 -6.15
C LYS A 206 13.25 -3.24 -6.94
N GLU A 207 12.10 -2.61 -6.74
CA GLU A 207 10.88 -2.94 -7.48
C GLU A 207 11.11 -2.88 -9.00
N GLY A 208 10.52 -3.85 -9.70
CA GLY A 208 10.75 -4.11 -11.11
C GLY A 208 12.12 -4.73 -11.41
N LEU A 209 12.61 -5.64 -10.57
CA LEU A 209 13.86 -6.36 -10.77
C LEU A 209 13.75 -7.29 -12.01
N PRO A 210 14.65 -7.19 -13.01
CA PRO A 210 14.60 -8.03 -14.19
C PRO A 210 15.11 -9.46 -13.89
N ILE A 211 14.24 -10.44 -14.07
CA ILE A 211 14.51 -11.86 -13.78
C ILE A 211 15.54 -12.44 -14.75
N ASP A 212 15.54 -12.03 -16.01
CA ASP A 212 16.52 -12.41 -17.02
C ASP A 212 17.98 -12.06 -16.61
N LEU A 213 18.16 -11.03 -15.78
CA LEU A 213 19.49 -10.55 -15.35
C LEU A 213 19.79 -10.90 -13.89
N LEU A 214 19.00 -11.80 -13.30
CA LEU A 214 19.09 -12.08 -11.87
C LEU A 214 20.46 -12.67 -11.49
N ASP A 215 21.07 -13.45 -12.38
CA ASP A 215 22.41 -14.02 -12.17
C ASP A 215 23.50 -12.94 -12.07
N THR A 216 23.30 -11.80 -12.74
CA THR A 216 24.21 -10.65 -12.73
C THR A 216 23.93 -9.72 -11.55
N ILE A 217 22.65 -9.51 -11.21
CA ILE A 217 22.24 -8.50 -10.21
C ILE A 217 22.32 -9.05 -8.78
N GLU A 218 21.96 -10.30 -8.55
CA GLU A 218 21.98 -10.93 -7.23
C GLU A 218 23.02 -12.05 -7.18
N LYS A 219 24.17 -11.72 -6.57
CA LYS A 219 25.31 -12.63 -6.43
C LYS A 219 25.06 -13.78 -5.45
N ASN A 220 24.14 -13.62 -4.50
CA ASN A 220 23.79 -14.66 -3.55
C ASN A 220 22.86 -15.72 -4.19
N PRO A 221 23.33 -16.96 -4.41
CA PRO A 221 22.53 -17.99 -5.08
C PRO A 221 21.30 -18.41 -4.26
N ARG A 222 21.34 -18.29 -2.92
CA ARG A 222 20.19 -18.62 -2.06
C ARG A 222 19.03 -17.68 -2.32
N ILE A 223 19.29 -16.38 -2.34
CA ILE A 223 18.28 -15.34 -2.62
C ILE A 223 17.77 -15.46 -4.05
N ARG A 224 18.67 -15.67 -5.01
CA ARG A 224 18.30 -15.89 -6.41
C ARG A 224 17.33 -17.05 -6.60
N ASN A 225 17.63 -18.19 -5.98
CA ASN A 225 16.75 -19.36 -6.03
C ASN A 225 15.43 -19.11 -5.31
N MET A 226 15.45 -18.35 -4.20
CA MET A 226 14.24 -17.94 -3.50
C MET A 226 13.34 -17.05 -4.37
N ILE A 227 13.88 -16.05 -5.08
CA ILE A 227 13.10 -15.19 -5.98
C ILE A 227 12.36 -16.04 -7.02
N LYS A 228 13.06 -17.00 -7.63
CA LYS A 228 12.47 -17.94 -8.60
C LYS A 228 11.37 -18.80 -7.96
N ALA A 229 11.56 -19.26 -6.71
CA ALA A 229 10.57 -20.02 -5.98
C ALA A 229 9.32 -19.19 -5.62
N LEU A 230 9.51 -17.96 -5.14
CA LEU A 230 8.39 -17.06 -4.81
C LEU A 230 7.57 -16.71 -6.07
N LEU A 231 8.22 -16.51 -7.22
CA LEU A 231 7.55 -16.30 -8.50
C LEU A 231 6.75 -17.52 -8.96
N SER A 232 7.32 -18.73 -8.88
CA SER A 232 6.61 -19.94 -9.30
C SER A 232 5.39 -20.24 -8.43
N LYS A 233 5.41 -19.78 -7.16
CA LYS A 233 4.30 -19.85 -6.22
C LYS A 233 3.34 -18.66 -6.28
N LYS A 234 3.55 -17.70 -7.20
CA LYS A 234 2.77 -16.46 -7.35
C LYS A 234 2.70 -15.62 -6.07
N ILE A 235 3.74 -15.69 -5.24
CA ILE A 235 3.88 -14.82 -4.07
C ILE A 235 4.45 -13.48 -4.48
N LEU A 236 5.41 -13.47 -5.41
CA LEU A 236 5.83 -12.26 -6.10
C LEU A 236 5.00 -12.06 -7.36
N GLN A 237 4.69 -10.82 -7.70
CA GLN A 237 3.93 -10.48 -8.89
C GLN A 237 4.87 -10.36 -10.10
N PRO A 238 4.71 -11.21 -11.14
CA PRO A 238 5.43 -11.06 -12.39
C PRO A 238 4.77 -10.00 -13.29
N TYR A 239 5.61 -9.28 -14.05
CA TYR A 239 5.16 -8.48 -15.19
C TYR A 239 6.12 -8.67 -16.37
N CYS A 240 5.59 -8.82 -17.57
CA CYS A 240 6.39 -9.06 -18.78
C CYS A 240 6.36 -7.84 -19.70
N ILE A 241 7.46 -7.52 -20.38
CA ILE A 241 7.52 -6.57 -21.50
C ILE A 241 8.45 -7.17 -22.56
N GLU A 242 7.95 -7.36 -23.78
CA GLU A 242 8.74 -7.89 -24.91
C GLU A 242 9.52 -9.17 -24.55
N GLY A 243 8.85 -10.11 -23.85
CA GLY A 243 9.45 -11.36 -23.41
C GLY A 243 10.41 -11.26 -22.22
N LYS A 244 10.63 -10.07 -21.65
CA LYS A 244 11.45 -9.84 -20.45
C LYS A 244 10.60 -9.77 -19.20
N LEU A 245 10.98 -10.53 -18.18
CA LEU A 245 10.21 -10.66 -16.95
C LEU A 245 10.77 -9.76 -15.84
N PHE A 246 9.88 -9.06 -15.15
CA PHE A 246 10.17 -8.22 -14.00
C PHE A 246 9.35 -8.71 -12.81
N THR A 247 9.89 -8.58 -11.60
CA THR A 247 9.23 -9.02 -10.38
C THR A 247 8.95 -7.85 -9.45
N PHE A 248 7.83 -7.98 -8.72
CA PHE A 248 7.35 -6.99 -7.78
C PHE A 248 6.87 -7.65 -6.49
N THR A 249 7.00 -6.95 -5.36
CA THR A 249 6.29 -7.38 -4.14
C THR A 249 4.80 -7.06 -4.29
N PRO A 250 3.89 -7.95 -3.90
CA PRO A 250 2.48 -7.62 -3.98
C PRO A 250 2.06 -6.74 -2.81
N ILE A 251 1.05 -5.92 -3.04
CA ILE A 251 0.34 -5.18 -2.00
C ILE A 251 -1.16 -5.41 -2.24
N TYR A 252 -1.81 -6.05 -1.28
CA TYR A 252 -3.21 -6.41 -1.37
C TYR A 252 -4.06 -5.57 -0.43
N SER A 253 -5.20 -5.13 -0.96
CA SER A 253 -6.30 -4.64 -0.13
C SER A 253 -7.12 -5.84 0.35
N THR A 254 -7.47 -5.86 1.63
CA THR A 254 -8.41 -6.83 2.22
C THR A 254 -9.81 -6.22 2.28
N ASP A 255 -10.80 -7.01 2.70
CA ASP A 255 -12.18 -6.52 2.85
C ASP A 255 -12.29 -5.32 3.81
N ARG A 256 -11.40 -5.24 4.80
CA ARG A 256 -11.36 -4.14 5.78
C ARG A 256 -10.25 -3.11 5.52
N ILE A 257 -9.14 -3.52 4.90
CA ILE A 257 -7.94 -2.69 4.76
C ILE A 257 -7.71 -2.41 3.28
N GLN A 258 -8.12 -1.22 2.82
CA GLN A 258 -7.86 -0.78 1.47
C GLN A 258 -6.54 -0.02 1.37
N ILE A 259 -5.47 -0.60 0.82
CA ILE A 259 -4.18 0.10 0.70
C ILE A 259 -4.11 0.92 -0.58
N ILE A 260 -4.45 0.27 -1.68
CA ILE A 260 -4.47 0.84 -3.02
C ILE A 260 -5.47 0.08 -3.88
N ASP A 261 -6.07 0.77 -4.84
CA ASP A 261 -6.84 0.12 -5.90
C ASP A 261 -5.92 -0.76 -6.76
N ARG A 262 -6.27 -2.05 -6.88
CA ARG A 262 -5.49 -3.05 -7.62
C ARG A 262 -5.23 -2.64 -9.07
N LYS A 263 -6.20 -2.01 -9.75
CA LYS A 263 -6.05 -1.56 -11.14
C LYS A 263 -5.04 -0.43 -11.23
N LEU A 264 -5.05 0.51 -10.29
CA LEU A 264 -4.03 1.57 -10.24
C LEU A 264 -2.64 0.99 -9.99
N TYR A 265 -2.53 0.00 -9.09
CA TYR A 265 -1.28 -0.69 -8.81
C TYR A 265 -0.72 -1.43 -10.05
N GLU A 266 -1.54 -2.23 -10.73
CA GLU A 266 -1.13 -2.98 -11.92
C GLU A 266 -0.70 -2.05 -13.07
N LYS A 267 -1.35 -0.90 -13.22
CA LYS A 267 -0.96 0.15 -14.17
C LYS A 267 0.38 0.80 -13.81
N ALA A 268 0.64 1.02 -12.52
CA ALA A 268 1.91 1.55 -12.05
C ALA A 268 3.05 0.55 -12.27
N VAL A 269 2.81 -0.74 -11.96
CA VAL A 269 3.73 -1.85 -12.25
C VAL A 269 4.11 -1.89 -13.73
N ALA A 270 3.13 -1.71 -14.63
CA ALA A 270 3.40 -1.64 -16.07
C ALA A 270 4.38 -0.51 -16.45
N LEU A 271 4.18 0.69 -15.89
CA LEU A 271 5.10 1.82 -16.11
C LEU A 271 6.49 1.56 -15.54
N VAL A 272 6.58 1.00 -14.33
CA VAL A 272 7.87 0.65 -13.70
C VAL A 272 8.61 -0.37 -14.56
N SER A 273 7.92 -1.43 -15.02
CA SER A 273 8.52 -2.41 -15.93
C SER A 273 9.01 -1.76 -17.23
N ALA A 274 8.28 -0.80 -17.79
CA ALA A 274 8.67 -0.14 -19.05
C ALA A 274 9.99 0.64 -18.91
N VAL A 275 10.12 1.43 -17.84
CA VAL A 275 11.36 2.18 -17.58
C VAL A 275 12.51 1.26 -17.15
N ARG A 276 12.23 0.15 -16.45
CA ARG A 276 13.24 -0.89 -16.14
C ARG A 276 13.70 -1.62 -17.40
N TYR A 277 12.80 -1.87 -18.35
CA TYR A 277 13.18 -2.41 -19.65
C TYR A 277 14.14 -1.47 -20.36
N GLY A 278 13.81 -0.18 -20.44
CA GLY A 278 14.70 0.81 -21.03
C GLY A 278 16.03 0.98 -20.28
N GLN A 279 16.05 0.75 -18.96
CA GLN A 279 17.29 0.77 -18.16
C GLN A 279 18.23 -0.41 -18.47
N HIS A 280 17.67 -1.60 -18.68
CA HIS A 280 18.46 -2.83 -18.71
C HIS A 280 18.65 -3.44 -20.10
N PHE A 281 17.66 -3.31 -20.99
CA PHE A 281 17.60 -4.05 -22.26
C PHE A 281 17.58 -3.16 -23.50
N ALA A 282 17.20 -1.89 -23.39
CA ALA A 282 17.23 -1.01 -24.56
C ALA A 282 18.66 -0.65 -24.98
N GLN A 283 18.83 -0.37 -26.28
CA GLN A 283 20.11 0.09 -26.83
C GLN A 283 20.58 1.38 -26.14
N TRP A 284 19.66 2.32 -25.93
CA TRP A 284 19.88 3.58 -25.23
C TRP A 284 19.36 3.46 -23.81
N LYS A 285 20.27 3.17 -22.87
CA LYS A 285 19.90 2.87 -21.49
C LYS A 285 19.36 4.10 -20.76
N ILE A 286 18.24 3.90 -20.06
CA ILE A 286 17.72 4.89 -19.12
C ILE A 286 18.63 4.91 -17.89
N ALA A 287 19.33 6.03 -17.67
CA ALA A 287 20.21 6.19 -16.51
C ALA A 287 19.43 6.26 -15.19
N SER A 288 18.32 7.02 -15.18
CA SER A 288 17.47 7.20 -14.01
C SER A 288 15.99 7.05 -14.35
N PRO A 289 15.38 5.90 -14.03
CA PRO A 289 13.96 5.66 -14.24
C PRO A 289 13.06 6.67 -13.52
N SER A 290 13.40 7.06 -12.29
CA SER A 290 12.62 8.02 -11.50
C SER A 290 12.60 9.40 -12.13
N ILE A 291 13.75 9.91 -12.60
CA ILE A 291 13.81 11.20 -13.29
C ILE A 291 13.00 11.18 -14.59
N LEU A 292 13.00 10.05 -15.31
CA LEU A 292 12.25 9.92 -16.54
C LEU A 292 10.73 9.97 -16.28
N LEU A 293 10.23 9.22 -15.29
CA LEU A 293 8.82 9.27 -14.89
C LEU A 293 8.44 10.64 -14.31
N GLN A 294 9.32 11.29 -13.56
CA GLN A 294 9.10 12.65 -13.09
C GLN A 294 8.98 13.64 -14.27
N SER A 295 9.81 13.48 -15.31
CA SER A 295 9.70 14.29 -16.53
C SER A 295 8.38 14.03 -17.25
N LEU A 296 7.92 12.78 -17.32
CA LEU A 296 6.60 12.44 -17.88
C LEU A 296 5.47 13.12 -17.09
N LYS A 297 5.53 13.11 -15.75
CA LYS A 297 4.54 13.77 -14.89
C LYS A 297 4.49 15.29 -15.09
N ILE A 298 5.65 15.93 -15.17
CA ILE A 298 5.76 17.40 -15.26
C ILE A 298 5.48 17.90 -16.67
N LYS A 299 6.11 17.31 -17.68
CA LYS A 299 6.05 17.79 -19.08
C LYS A 299 4.89 17.21 -19.86
N GLY A 300 4.31 16.10 -19.38
CA GLY A 300 3.30 15.34 -20.09
C GLY A 300 3.84 14.42 -21.19
N TYR A 301 5.15 14.43 -21.47
CA TYR A 301 5.74 13.57 -22.49
C TYR A 301 7.20 13.20 -22.24
N ILE A 302 7.64 12.12 -22.89
CA ILE A 302 9.03 11.69 -23.03
C ILE A 302 9.43 11.86 -24.50
N ARG A 303 10.64 12.37 -24.70
CA ARG A 303 11.23 12.63 -26.03
C ARG A 303 11.25 11.36 -26.90
N PRO A 304 11.17 11.53 -28.23
CA PRO A 304 11.04 10.41 -29.12
C PRO A 304 12.27 9.52 -29.11
N ASN A 305 12.05 8.21 -29.15
CA ASN A 305 13.14 7.24 -29.35
C ASN A 305 12.63 6.01 -30.12
N THR A 306 13.55 5.28 -30.74
CA THR A 306 13.24 4.12 -31.60
C THR A 306 12.77 2.90 -30.81
N HIS A 307 13.06 2.83 -29.50
CA HIS A 307 12.62 1.74 -28.63
C HIS A 307 11.31 2.04 -27.90
N ALA A 308 10.73 3.24 -28.07
CA ALA A 308 9.58 3.66 -27.29
C ALA A 308 8.39 2.71 -27.48
N LYS A 309 8.15 2.24 -28.72
CA LYS A 309 7.09 1.27 -29.01
C LYS A 309 7.25 -0.05 -28.24
N LEU A 310 8.47 -0.56 -28.14
CA LEU A 310 8.79 -1.80 -27.40
C LEU A 310 8.68 -1.59 -25.89
N GLN A 311 9.18 -0.45 -25.39
CA GLN A 311 9.18 -0.12 -23.96
C GLN A 311 7.78 0.13 -23.43
N TYR A 312 6.98 0.90 -24.19
CA TYR A 312 5.77 1.55 -23.70
C TYR A 312 4.49 1.02 -24.33
N GLY A 313 4.56 0.08 -25.28
CA GLY A 313 3.37 -0.50 -25.89
C GLY A 313 2.41 -1.14 -24.87
N ARG A 314 2.93 -1.83 -23.84
CA ARG A 314 2.07 -2.37 -22.77
C ARG A 314 1.43 -1.29 -21.90
N PRO A 315 2.16 -0.30 -21.36
CA PRO A 315 1.52 0.82 -20.66
C PRO A 315 0.56 1.67 -21.52
N GLU A 316 0.71 1.68 -22.85
CA GLU A 316 -0.30 2.29 -23.74
C GLU A 316 -1.62 1.51 -23.70
N LEU A 317 -1.57 0.17 -23.77
CA LEU A 317 -2.77 -0.68 -23.67
C LEU A 317 -3.50 -0.54 -22.33
N THR A 318 -2.81 -0.11 -21.26
CA THR A 318 -3.46 0.13 -19.97
C THR A 318 -4.14 1.51 -19.86
N GLY A 319 -4.02 2.35 -20.90
CA GLY A 319 -4.64 3.67 -20.98
C GLY A 319 -3.99 4.74 -20.11
N VAL A 320 -2.74 4.53 -19.69
CA VAL A 320 -2.00 5.52 -18.89
C VAL A 320 -1.27 6.52 -19.78
N ILE A 321 -0.72 6.03 -20.88
CA ILE A 321 0.05 6.80 -21.85
C ILE A 321 -0.46 6.51 -23.26
N HIS A 322 -0.02 7.32 -24.22
CA HIS A 322 -0.23 7.11 -25.64
C HIS A 322 1.08 7.34 -26.40
N LEU A 323 1.34 6.52 -27.40
CA LEU A 323 2.49 6.61 -28.28
C LEU A 323 2.16 7.37 -29.56
N LYS A 324 2.81 8.51 -29.74
CA LYS A 324 2.70 9.33 -30.94
C LYS A 324 3.85 9.02 -31.89
N ASP A 325 3.54 8.45 -33.05
CA ASP A 325 4.53 8.23 -34.12
C ASP A 325 5.02 9.58 -34.67
N VAL A 326 6.34 9.77 -34.72
CA VAL A 326 6.99 10.96 -35.29
C VAL A 326 7.79 10.64 -36.56
N GLY A 327 7.60 9.44 -37.11
CA GLY A 327 8.25 8.95 -38.33
C GLY A 327 9.57 8.22 -38.06
N ASN A 328 10.04 7.48 -39.08
CA ASN A 328 11.30 6.72 -39.04
C ASN A 328 11.43 5.75 -37.84
N GLY A 329 10.31 5.22 -37.34
CA GLY A 329 10.26 4.31 -36.19
C GLY A 329 10.39 5.00 -34.82
N TYR A 330 10.53 6.32 -34.77
CA TYR A 330 10.57 7.08 -33.53
C TYR A 330 9.15 7.31 -33.01
N HIS A 331 8.94 7.10 -31.71
CA HIS A 331 7.68 7.40 -31.05
C HIS A 331 7.93 8.27 -29.82
N GLU A 332 7.10 9.29 -29.64
CA GLU A 332 6.99 10.05 -28.39
C GLU A 332 6.01 9.36 -27.45
N THR A 333 6.34 9.32 -26.16
CA THR A 333 5.44 8.78 -25.14
C THR A 333 4.75 9.93 -24.43
N HIS A 334 3.43 10.05 -24.56
CA HIS A 334 2.62 11.10 -23.95
C HIS A 334 1.78 10.53 -22.81
N LEU A 335 1.69 11.26 -21.70
CA LEU A 335 0.78 10.93 -20.60
C LEU A 335 -0.64 11.28 -21.04
N ILE A 336 -1.58 10.36 -20.86
CA ILE A 336 -3.01 10.68 -20.99
C ILE A 336 -3.40 11.46 -19.73
N ASP A 337 -3.48 12.79 -19.86
CA ASP A 337 -3.58 13.68 -18.70
C ASP A 337 -4.96 13.63 -18.05
N ASN A 338 -5.04 12.90 -16.94
CA ASN A 338 -6.16 12.90 -16.01
C ASN A 338 -5.65 12.62 -14.57
N PRO A 339 -6.47 12.89 -13.54
CA PRO A 339 -6.05 12.72 -12.15
C PRO A 339 -5.59 11.29 -11.81
N ASP A 340 -6.29 10.27 -12.32
CA ASP A 340 -5.96 8.87 -12.05
C ASP A 340 -4.61 8.49 -12.65
N ASN A 341 -4.32 8.90 -13.88
CA ASN A 341 -3.05 8.62 -14.56
C ASN A 341 -1.89 9.38 -13.93
N ARG A 342 -2.11 10.60 -13.42
CA ARG A 342 -1.11 11.30 -12.60
C ARG A 342 -0.83 10.54 -11.30
N LYS A 343 -1.87 10.04 -10.63
CA LYS A 343 -1.73 9.18 -9.43
C LYS A 343 -0.97 7.89 -9.72
N ILE A 344 -1.20 7.26 -10.88
CA ILE A 344 -0.46 6.07 -11.30
C ILE A 344 1.04 6.37 -11.46
N VAL A 345 1.40 7.52 -12.05
CA VAL A 345 2.81 7.93 -12.14
C VAL A 345 3.41 8.15 -10.75
N ASP A 346 2.65 8.72 -9.81
CA ASP A 346 3.09 8.89 -8.42
C ASP A 346 3.31 7.56 -7.69
N ILE A 347 2.42 6.58 -7.90
CA ILE A 347 2.61 5.23 -7.37
C ILE A 347 3.87 4.60 -7.97
N ALA A 348 4.08 4.72 -9.29
CA ALA A 348 5.28 4.19 -9.95
C ALA A 348 6.58 4.84 -9.42
N LEU A 349 6.56 6.14 -9.15
CA LEU A 349 7.68 6.86 -8.53
C LEU A 349 7.94 6.35 -7.10
N GLN A 350 6.90 6.11 -6.32
CA GLN A 350 7.03 5.55 -4.97
C GLN A 350 7.61 4.14 -4.96
N LEU A 351 7.15 3.26 -5.87
CA LEU A 351 7.71 1.91 -6.01
C LEU A 351 9.19 1.95 -6.39
N LEU A 352 9.58 2.82 -7.32
CA LEU A 352 10.99 2.99 -7.70
C LEU A 352 11.86 3.59 -6.59
N GLY A 353 11.30 4.50 -5.78
CA GLY A 353 12.05 5.24 -4.77
C GLY A 353 12.15 4.54 -3.42
N TYR A 354 11.09 3.86 -3.01
CA TYR A 354 10.93 3.35 -1.65
C TYR A 354 10.48 1.89 -1.56
N GLY A 355 10.00 1.31 -2.65
CA GLY A 355 9.56 -0.09 -2.69
C GLY A 355 8.17 -0.37 -2.08
N GLU A 356 7.56 0.60 -1.43
CA GLU A 356 6.22 0.49 -0.87
C GLU A 356 5.46 1.80 -1.13
N ILE A 357 4.15 1.78 -0.94
CA ILE A 357 3.27 2.93 -1.18
C ILE A 357 3.00 3.61 0.16
N PHE A 358 3.35 4.89 0.23
CA PHE A 358 3.24 5.74 1.42
C PHE A 358 2.28 6.90 1.19
N GLN A 359 2.44 7.60 0.07
CA GLN A 359 1.56 8.71 -0.29
C GLN A 359 0.20 8.15 -0.72
N ASP A 360 -0.83 8.69 -0.08
CA ASP A 360 -2.23 8.36 -0.32
C ASP A 360 -2.58 6.89 -0.05
N ARG A 361 -1.77 6.22 0.81
CA ARG A 361 -2.04 4.88 1.31
C ARG A 361 -3.43 4.85 1.94
N GLY A 362 -4.35 4.16 1.27
CA GLY A 362 -5.72 4.00 1.74
C GLY A 362 -6.59 5.25 1.73
N VAL A 363 -6.19 6.27 0.96
CA VAL A 363 -7.00 7.46 0.76
C VAL A 363 -7.95 7.24 -0.41
N ASP A 364 -9.23 7.41 -0.13
CA ASP A 364 -10.27 7.59 -1.14
C ASP A 364 -10.40 9.09 -1.46
N GLU A 365 -10.02 9.47 -2.69
CA GLU A 365 -10.06 10.87 -3.13
C GLU A 365 -11.48 11.44 -3.14
N LYS A 366 -12.50 10.64 -3.44
CA LYS A 366 -13.89 11.11 -3.44
C LYS A 366 -14.32 11.47 -2.02
N LEU A 367 -13.92 10.63 -1.06
CA LEU A 367 -14.18 10.84 0.36
C LEU A 367 -13.38 12.03 0.91
N LYS A 368 -12.15 12.22 0.47
CA LYS A 368 -11.35 13.42 0.80
C LYS A 368 -11.96 14.71 0.26
N LEU A 369 -12.45 14.69 -0.99
CA LEU A 369 -13.14 15.83 -1.60
C LEU A 369 -14.47 16.13 -0.89
N SER A 370 -15.19 15.13 -0.40
CA SER A 370 -16.42 15.33 0.33
C SER A 370 -16.18 15.90 1.72
N LEU A 371 -15.08 15.53 2.39
CA LEU A 371 -14.61 16.23 3.58
C LEU A 371 -14.36 17.70 3.27
N ALA A 372 -13.65 18.03 2.20
CA ALA A 372 -13.38 19.43 1.83
C ALA A 372 -14.67 20.25 1.61
N LYS A 373 -15.73 19.61 1.09
CA LYS A 373 -17.04 20.24 0.84
C LYS A 373 -18.02 20.17 2.02
N GLY A 374 -17.73 19.41 3.07
CA GLY A 374 -18.66 19.13 4.16
C GLY A 374 -19.84 18.22 3.78
N GLN A 375 -19.72 17.41 2.73
CA GLN A 375 -20.79 16.61 2.11
C GLN A 375 -20.56 15.10 2.22
N PHE A 376 -19.86 14.62 3.25
CA PHE A 376 -19.53 13.19 3.39
C PHE A 376 -20.70 12.33 3.90
N LYS A 377 -21.70 12.94 4.56
CA LYS A 377 -22.88 12.24 5.09
C LYS A 377 -23.72 11.59 3.98
N ASP A 378 -23.72 12.17 2.78
CA ASP A 378 -24.48 11.69 1.61
C ASP A 378 -23.78 10.55 0.84
N ILE A 379 -22.51 10.25 1.17
CA ILE A 379 -21.72 9.18 0.51
C ILE A 379 -21.89 7.83 1.24
N LEU A 380 -22.22 7.89 2.53
CA LEU A 380 -22.45 6.72 3.38
C LEU A 380 -23.51 5.72 2.85
N PRO A 381 -24.63 6.14 2.20
CA PRO A 381 -25.61 5.20 1.65
C PRO A 381 -25.02 4.29 0.56
N SER A 382 -23.95 4.70 -0.12
CA SER A 382 -23.32 3.93 -1.20
C SER A 382 -22.17 3.01 -0.76
N TYR A 383 -21.49 3.31 0.36
CA TYR A 383 -20.38 2.50 0.87
C TYR A 383 -20.81 1.44 1.90
N LYS A 384 -21.98 1.60 2.55
CA LYS A 384 -22.51 0.64 3.52
C LYS A 384 -23.47 -0.41 2.94
N VAL A 385 -23.63 -0.49 1.62
CA VAL A 385 -24.33 -1.63 0.97
C VAL A 385 -23.37 -2.82 0.85
N THR A 386 -22.82 -3.24 1.98
CA THR A 386 -22.20 -4.55 2.15
C THR A 386 -22.48 -5.00 3.58
N GLU A 387 -23.75 -5.26 3.85
CA GLU A 387 -24.19 -6.34 4.74
C GLU A 387 -25.71 -6.54 4.53
N SER A 388 -26.08 -7.82 4.35
CA SER A 388 -27.42 -8.36 4.08
C SER A 388 -28.10 -8.03 2.72
N VAL A 389 -27.49 -8.46 1.61
CA VAL A 389 -28.30 -9.08 0.56
C VAL A 389 -27.68 -10.45 0.29
N SER A 390 -28.36 -11.50 0.74
CA SER A 390 -28.03 -12.87 0.31
C SER A 390 -28.32 -12.94 -1.19
N ILE A 391 -27.29 -12.75 -2.01
CA ILE A 391 -27.39 -13.01 -3.44
C ILE A 391 -27.58 -14.50 -3.57
N ASP A 392 -28.78 -14.91 -4.00
CA ASP A 392 -29.09 -16.31 -4.20
C ASP A 392 -28.18 -16.91 -5.29
N LYS A 393 -28.00 -18.23 -5.27
CA LYS A 393 -27.06 -18.95 -6.16
C LYS A 393 -27.36 -18.74 -7.65
N GLU A 394 -28.61 -18.44 -8.00
CA GLU A 394 -29.05 -18.18 -9.37
C GLU A 394 -28.63 -16.79 -9.85
N SER A 395 -28.67 -15.79 -8.97
CA SER A 395 -28.19 -14.44 -9.25
C SER A 395 -26.67 -14.38 -9.43
N ARG A 396 -25.90 -15.19 -8.67
CA ARG A 396 -24.44 -15.36 -8.89
C ARG A 396 -24.12 -15.97 -10.26
N ARG A 397 -24.88 -16.98 -10.69
CA ARG A 397 -24.71 -17.62 -12.02
C ARG A 397 -25.00 -16.67 -13.17
N LYS A 398 -25.96 -15.74 -13.03
CA LYS A 398 -26.24 -14.73 -14.07
C LYS A 398 -25.10 -13.72 -14.22
N VAL A 399 -24.45 -13.34 -13.12
CA VAL A 399 -23.28 -12.43 -13.15
C VAL A 399 -22.05 -13.13 -13.72
N GLU A 400 -21.82 -14.40 -13.38
CA GLU A 400 -20.74 -15.21 -13.97
C GLU A 400 -20.94 -15.44 -15.49
N ASN A 401 -22.17 -15.66 -15.94
CA ASN A 401 -22.48 -15.78 -17.37
C ASN A 401 -22.37 -14.45 -18.13
N MET A 402 -22.49 -13.30 -17.47
CA MET A 402 -22.26 -11.99 -18.08
C MET A 402 -20.77 -11.66 -18.25
N LEU A 403 -19.88 -12.20 -17.41
CA LEU A 403 -18.42 -11.98 -17.50
C LEU A 403 -17.72 -12.85 -18.56
N ILE A 404 -18.40 -13.87 -19.09
CA ILE A 404 -17.82 -14.82 -20.06
C ILE A 404 -18.06 -14.41 -21.52
N PHE A 405 -18.87 -13.38 -21.80
CA PHE A 405 -19.10 -12.88 -23.16
C PHE A 405 -18.70 -11.41 -23.35
N GLY A 406 -17.45 -11.23 -23.80
CA GLY A 406 -16.89 -10.00 -24.36
C GLY A 406 -15.37 -10.05 -24.22
N VAL A 407 -14.54 -10.31 -25.23
CA VAL A 407 -14.67 -10.13 -26.68
C VAL A 407 -13.78 -11.19 -27.36
N LYS A 408 -14.26 -11.73 -28.49
CA LYS A 408 -13.46 -12.51 -29.44
C LYS A 408 -12.53 -11.60 -30.23
#